data_AF-A0A7I7NSV8-F1
#
_entry.id   AF-A0A7I7NSV8-F1
#
_cell.length_a   1.000
_cell.length_b   1.000
_cell.length_c   1.000
_cell.angle_alpha   90.00
_cell.angle_beta   90.00
_cell.angle_gamma   90.00
#
_symmetry.space_group_name_H-M   'P 1'
#
loop_
_entity.id
_entity.type
_entity.pdbx_description
1 polymer ?
#
loop_
_entity_poly.entity_id
_entity_poly.type
_entity_poly.pdbx_seq_one_letter_code
_entity_poly.pdbx_strand_id
1 'polypeptide(L)'
;MSILGDATVVLARLTRSTSNALRVELSTPDGTELARAQQKGGAAVLFGFKNGGKSEYTLSAASGDELKIAVAGTTTITKQNTPVGKIVPADGAARLEDGGGTVLAVVRPHSGHKADNAWHHRLLSPSGEALGVLTLMTVHTGWSDIESEAIQLLFNRNVATLKAPSAGAMLTLTAPVHPQLGDVLAAACVDFSVLPRGYIE
;
A
#
# COMPACT_ATOMS: atom_id res chain seq x y z
N MET A 1 1.27 -17.79 9.55
CA MET A 1 2.36 -17.30 8.69
C MET A 1 2.04 -15.84 8.38
N SER A 2 3.02 -14.97 8.16
CA SER A 2 2.72 -13.58 7.75
C SER A 2 2.33 -13.53 6.29
N ILE A 3 1.66 -12.44 5.88
CA ILE A 3 1.32 -12.20 4.47
C ILE A 3 2.57 -12.12 3.59
N LEU A 4 3.66 -11.53 4.09
CA LEU A 4 4.89 -11.41 3.31
C LEU A 4 5.71 -12.70 3.26
N GLY A 5 5.50 -13.65 4.19
CA GLY A 5 6.39 -14.79 4.36
C GLY A 5 7.85 -14.34 4.50
N ASP A 6 8.73 -14.96 3.69
CA ASP A 6 10.16 -14.62 3.62
C ASP A 6 10.51 -13.63 2.50
N ALA A 7 9.50 -13.03 1.84
CA ALA A 7 9.75 -12.12 0.72
C ALA A 7 10.48 -10.85 1.19
N THR A 8 11.62 -10.58 0.56
CA THR A 8 12.37 -9.33 0.76
C THR A 8 12.03 -8.27 -0.27
N VAL A 9 11.39 -8.63 -1.39
CA VAL A 9 10.91 -7.68 -2.40
C VAL A 9 9.45 -7.95 -2.69
N VAL A 10 8.63 -6.92 -2.57
CA VAL A 10 7.18 -6.99 -2.79
C VAL A 10 6.74 -5.84 -3.68
N LEU A 11 6.10 -6.17 -4.78
CA LEU A 11 5.46 -5.25 -5.71
C LEU A 11 3.98 -5.17 -5.36
N ALA A 12 3.51 -4.01 -4.94
CA ALA A 12 2.12 -3.72 -4.63
C ALA A 12 1.52 -2.87 -5.76
N ARG A 13 0.91 -3.52 -6.76
CA ARG A 13 0.38 -2.84 -7.96
C ARG A 13 -1.04 -2.36 -7.72
N LEU A 14 -1.29 -1.07 -7.98
CA LEU A 14 -2.62 -0.48 -7.83
C LEU A 14 -3.40 -0.54 -9.14
N THR A 15 -4.58 -1.17 -9.10
CA THR A 15 -5.50 -1.26 -10.24
C THR A 15 -6.92 -0.85 -9.81
N ARG A 16 -7.84 -0.77 -10.78
CA ARG A 16 -9.27 -0.54 -10.53
C ARG A 16 -10.10 -1.74 -10.95
N SER A 17 -11.11 -2.02 -10.15
CA SER A 17 -12.20 -2.92 -10.52
C SER A 17 -13.19 -2.25 -11.47
N THR A 18 -14.08 -3.05 -12.06
CA THR A 18 -15.21 -2.57 -12.88
C THR A 18 -16.19 -1.70 -12.10
N SER A 19 -16.26 -1.83 -10.77
CA SER A 19 -17.09 -0.99 -9.88
C SER A 19 -16.35 0.27 -9.41
N ASN A 20 -15.25 0.64 -10.08
CA ASN A 20 -14.32 1.72 -9.72
C ASN A 20 -13.58 1.55 -8.39
N ALA A 21 -13.85 0.50 -7.60
CA ALA A 21 -13.15 0.23 -6.36
C ALA A 21 -11.66 -0.09 -6.62
N LEU A 22 -10.77 0.48 -5.80
CA LEU A 22 -9.34 0.24 -5.90
C LEU A 22 -8.96 -1.18 -5.48
N ARG A 23 -7.98 -1.75 -6.17
CA ARG A 23 -7.38 -3.06 -5.91
C ARG A 23 -5.87 -2.93 -5.79
N VAL A 24 -5.27 -3.57 -4.81
CA VAL A 24 -3.81 -3.65 -4.69
C VAL A 24 -3.39 -5.11 -4.75
N GLU A 25 -2.56 -5.47 -5.71
CA GLU A 25 -2.02 -6.83 -5.85
C GLU A 25 -0.60 -6.85 -5.33
N LEU A 26 -0.33 -7.68 -4.32
CA LEU A 26 0.99 -7.88 -3.74
C LEU A 26 1.59 -9.14 -4.37
N SER A 27 2.75 -8.99 -4.99
CA SER A 27 3.48 -10.08 -5.64
C SER A 27 4.98 -9.92 -5.44
N THR A 28 5.73 -11.02 -5.52
CA THR A 28 7.19 -10.98 -5.65
C THR A 28 7.59 -10.64 -7.10
N PRO A 29 8.86 -10.25 -7.36
CA PRO A 29 9.30 -9.84 -8.70
C PRO A 29 9.17 -10.90 -9.80
N ASP A 30 9.22 -12.18 -9.43
CA ASP A 30 9.00 -13.35 -10.30
C ASP A 30 7.50 -13.58 -10.61
N GLY A 31 6.60 -12.78 -10.02
CA GLY A 31 5.16 -12.82 -10.28
C GLY A 31 4.37 -13.72 -9.33
N THR A 32 5.00 -14.30 -8.29
CA THR A 32 4.26 -15.08 -7.29
C THR A 32 3.32 -14.17 -6.47
N GLU A 33 2.02 -14.48 -6.49
CA GLU A 33 1.01 -13.73 -5.72
C GLU A 33 1.15 -13.99 -4.22
N LEU A 34 1.27 -12.91 -3.44
CA LEU A 34 1.31 -12.96 -1.98
C LEU A 34 -0.07 -12.67 -1.39
N ALA A 35 -0.71 -11.59 -1.86
CA ALA A 35 -2.02 -11.16 -1.38
C ALA A 35 -2.70 -10.17 -2.31
N ARG A 36 -4.00 -9.97 -2.09
CA ARG A 36 -4.81 -8.98 -2.82
C ARG A 36 -5.66 -8.16 -1.88
N ALA A 37 -5.53 -6.84 -1.98
CA ALA A 37 -6.36 -5.88 -1.27
C ALA A 37 -7.51 -5.42 -2.17
N GLN A 38 -8.72 -5.38 -1.63
CA GLN A 38 -9.89 -4.83 -2.30
C GLN A 38 -10.53 -3.76 -1.43
N GLN A 39 -10.71 -2.56 -2.00
CA GLN A 39 -11.46 -1.49 -1.36
C GLN A 39 -12.92 -1.92 -1.18
N LYS A 40 -13.48 -1.69 0.02
CA LYS A 40 -14.90 -1.87 0.29
C LYS A 40 -15.72 -0.97 -0.65
N GLY A 41 -16.66 -1.59 -1.37
CA GLY A 41 -17.55 -0.90 -2.29
C GLY A 41 -18.56 -0.01 -1.57
N GLY A 42 -19.14 0.94 -2.31
CA GLY A 42 -20.22 1.81 -1.86
C GLY A 42 -20.67 2.75 -2.97
N ALA A 43 -21.80 3.44 -2.80
CA ALA A 43 -22.36 4.32 -3.83
C ALA A 43 -21.35 5.37 -4.33
N ALA A 44 -20.61 6.01 -3.41
CA ALA A 44 -19.59 6.99 -3.78
C ALA A 44 -18.39 6.39 -4.55
N VAL A 45 -18.08 5.11 -4.33
CA VAL A 45 -17.05 4.39 -5.10
C VAL A 45 -17.61 4.06 -6.49
N LEU A 46 -18.82 3.49 -6.54
CA LEU A 46 -19.50 3.10 -7.77
C LEU A 46 -19.68 4.28 -8.74
N PHE A 47 -20.14 5.42 -8.23
CA PHE A 47 -20.34 6.64 -9.00
C PHE A 47 -19.07 7.45 -9.24
N GLY A 48 -17.88 6.93 -8.85
CA GLY A 48 -16.62 7.59 -9.15
C GLY A 48 -16.40 8.91 -8.40
N PHE A 49 -16.97 9.07 -7.21
CA PHE A 49 -16.72 10.24 -6.35
C PHE A 49 -15.52 10.05 -5.41
N LYS A 50 -15.05 8.81 -5.23
CA LYS A 50 -13.96 8.48 -4.31
C LYS A 50 -12.71 8.03 -5.04
N ASN A 51 -11.61 8.74 -4.82
CA ASN A 51 -10.31 8.46 -5.42
C ASN A 51 -9.22 8.27 -4.36
N GLY A 52 -8.88 7.02 -4.02
CA GLY A 52 -7.90 6.76 -2.97
C GLY A 52 -8.32 7.27 -1.59
N GLY A 53 -7.36 7.34 -0.68
CA GLY A 53 -7.51 7.91 0.65
C GLY A 53 -8.34 7.06 1.61
N LYS A 54 -9.01 7.75 2.55
CA LYS A 54 -9.64 7.13 3.72
C LYS A 54 -10.67 6.09 3.33
N SER A 55 -10.45 4.80 3.60
CA SER A 55 -11.36 3.71 3.23
C SER A 55 -11.01 2.42 3.94
N GLU A 56 -11.98 1.49 4.00
CA GLU A 56 -11.70 0.12 4.40
C GLU A 56 -11.25 -0.71 3.18
N TYR A 57 -10.26 -1.58 3.40
CA TYR A 57 -9.75 -2.57 2.46
C TYR A 57 -9.69 -3.93 3.15
N THR A 58 -10.04 -4.99 2.41
CA THR A 58 -9.76 -6.37 2.82
C THR A 58 -8.57 -6.87 2.03
N LEU A 59 -7.49 -7.23 2.72
CA LEU A 59 -6.29 -7.85 2.16
C LEU A 59 -6.36 -9.35 2.42
N SER A 60 -6.57 -10.13 1.37
CA SER A 60 -6.65 -11.59 1.42
C SER A 60 -5.34 -12.18 0.90
N ALA A 61 -4.64 -12.94 1.73
CA ALA A 61 -3.41 -13.63 1.37
C ALA A 61 -3.72 -14.90 0.57
N ALA A 62 -2.75 -15.34 -0.25
CA ALA A 62 -2.85 -16.61 -0.96
C ALA A 62 -3.00 -17.82 -0.01
N SER A 63 -2.50 -17.70 1.23
CA SER A 63 -2.66 -18.69 2.30
C SER A 63 -4.07 -18.76 2.90
N GLY A 64 -4.97 -17.84 2.54
CA GLY A 64 -6.31 -17.71 3.12
C GLY A 64 -6.40 -16.82 4.37
N ASP A 65 -5.28 -16.26 4.83
CA ASP A 65 -5.28 -15.25 5.90
C ASP A 65 -5.89 -13.93 5.40
N GLU A 66 -6.67 -13.24 6.24
CA GLU A 66 -7.26 -11.95 5.89
C GLU A 66 -6.94 -10.85 6.92
N LEU A 67 -6.57 -9.68 6.41
CA LEU A 67 -6.45 -8.44 7.18
C LEU A 67 -7.50 -7.43 6.71
N LYS A 68 -8.16 -6.79 7.66
CA LYS A 68 -8.95 -5.57 7.40
C LYS A 68 -8.09 -4.35 7.71
N ILE A 69 -7.97 -3.47 6.74
CA ILE A 69 -7.16 -2.27 6.79
C ILE A 69 -8.10 -1.08 6.69
N ALA A 70 -8.26 -0.33 7.78
CA ALA A 70 -9.01 0.92 7.77
C ALA A 70 -8.03 2.08 7.54
N VAL A 71 -7.84 2.44 6.28
CA VAL A 71 -6.96 3.54 5.87
C VAL A 71 -7.57 4.85 6.34
N ALA A 72 -6.82 5.62 7.13
CA ALA A 72 -7.19 6.95 7.59
C ALA A 72 -5.94 7.77 7.95
N GLY A 73 -6.09 8.87 8.71
CA GLY A 73 -4.93 9.60 9.24
C GLY A 73 -4.02 8.68 10.06
N THR A 74 -4.63 7.92 10.96
CA THR A 74 -4.07 6.70 11.54
C THR A 74 -4.72 5.49 10.89
N THR A 75 -3.93 4.64 10.25
CA THR A 75 -4.46 3.41 9.65
C THR A 75 -4.45 2.30 10.68
N THR A 76 -5.55 1.56 10.79
CA THR A 76 -5.66 0.41 11.71
C THR A 76 -5.74 -0.89 10.92
N ILE A 77 -5.11 -1.92 11.48
CA ILE A 77 -4.99 -3.24 10.85
C ILE A 77 -5.54 -4.25 11.84
N THR A 78 -6.51 -5.05 11.39
CA THR A 78 -7.14 -6.08 12.22
C THR A 78 -7.17 -7.42 11.49
N LYS A 79 -6.94 -8.50 12.23
CA LYS A 79 -7.10 -9.89 11.78
C LYS A 79 -8.19 -10.53 12.62
N GLN A 80 -9.26 -11.00 12.00
CA GLN A 80 -10.39 -11.63 12.73
C GLN A 80 -10.92 -10.79 13.91
N ASN A 81 -11.02 -9.47 13.73
CA ASN A 81 -11.38 -8.47 14.76
C ASN A 81 -10.37 -8.24 15.89
N THR A 82 -9.20 -8.90 15.87
CA THR A 82 -8.08 -8.61 16.76
C THR A 82 -7.18 -7.53 16.14
N PRO A 83 -6.83 -6.45 16.85
CA PRO A 83 -5.83 -5.49 16.40
C PRO A 83 -4.47 -6.17 16.20
N VAL A 84 -3.90 -6.07 15.00
CA VAL A 84 -2.55 -6.59 14.71
C VAL A 84 -1.51 -5.48 14.56
N GLY A 85 -1.94 -4.28 14.14
CA GLY A 85 -1.04 -3.14 14.05
C GLY A 85 -1.70 -1.85 13.60
N LYS A 86 -0.90 -0.79 13.57
CA LYS A 86 -1.30 0.56 13.14
C LYS A 86 -0.20 1.24 12.35
N ILE A 87 -0.59 2.20 11.53
CA ILE A 87 0.32 3.15 10.86
C ILE A 87 -0.06 4.54 11.36
N VAL A 88 0.80 5.12 12.18
CA VAL A 88 0.53 6.36 12.92
C VAL A 88 1.49 7.47 12.44
N PRO A 89 0.99 8.66 12.10
CA PRO A 89 1.86 9.81 11.87
C PRO A 89 2.45 10.27 13.21
N ALA A 90 3.78 10.37 13.29
CA ALA A 90 4.50 10.84 14.47
C ALA A 90 5.89 11.38 14.09
N ASP A 91 6.28 12.52 14.66
CA ASP A 91 7.60 13.16 14.50
C ASP A 91 8.04 13.33 13.03
N GLY A 92 7.12 13.74 12.18
CA GLY A 92 7.38 13.89 10.74
C GLY A 92 7.64 12.57 10.01
N ALA A 93 7.23 11.43 10.58
CA ALA A 93 7.41 10.08 10.02
C ALA A 93 6.16 9.20 10.27
N ALA A 94 6.10 8.04 9.63
CA ALA A 94 5.06 7.05 9.90
C ALA A 94 5.64 5.96 10.79
N ARG A 95 5.07 5.79 11.99
CA ARG A 95 5.37 4.67 12.86
C ARG A 95 4.50 3.48 12.50
N LEU A 96 5.12 2.33 12.33
CA LEU A 96 4.47 1.05 12.23
C LEU A 96 4.44 0.46 13.63
N GLU A 97 3.24 0.32 14.20
CA GLU A 97 3.03 -0.15 15.56
C GLU A 97 2.31 -1.51 15.56
N ASP A 98 2.52 -2.29 16.61
CA ASP A 98 1.70 -3.48 16.88
C ASP A 98 0.31 -3.12 17.44
N GLY A 99 -0.51 -4.14 17.71
CA GLY A 99 -1.84 -3.97 18.31
C GLY A 99 -1.82 -3.32 19.71
N GLY A 100 -0.69 -3.40 20.42
CA GLY A 100 -0.47 -2.83 21.76
C GLY A 100 0.15 -1.42 21.75
N GLY A 101 0.60 -0.91 20.59
CA GLY A 101 1.27 0.39 20.45
C GLY A 101 2.80 0.34 20.52
N THR A 102 3.41 -0.86 20.53
CA THR A 102 4.86 -1.00 20.42
C THR A 102 5.30 -0.62 19.01
N VAL A 103 6.28 0.28 18.88
CA VAL A 103 6.86 0.62 17.57
C VAL A 103 7.66 -0.57 17.05
N LEU A 104 7.28 -1.07 15.88
CA LEU A 104 7.94 -2.16 15.16
C LEU A 104 8.92 -1.64 14.11
N ALA A 105 8.60 -0.51 13.47
CA ALA A 105 9.47 0.15 12.50
C ALA A 105 9.01 1.61 12.26
N VAL A 106 9.88 2.39 11.62
CA VAL A 106 9.62 3.79 11.25
C VAL A 106 9.87 3.99 9.76
N VAL A 107 8.89 4.53 9.06
CA VAL A 107 8.97 4.93 7.66
C VAL A 107 9.26 6.42 7.61
N ARG A 108 10.46 6.79 7.17
CA ARG A 108 10.89 8.18 7.04
C ARG A 108 10.26 8.85 5.81
N PRO A 109 10.04 10.17 5.84
CA PRO A 109 9.55 10.88 4.67
C PRO A 109 10.55 10.76 3.52
N HIS A 110 10.03 10.88 2.31
CA HIS A 110 10.87 10.94 1.12
C HIS A 110 11.71 12.23 1.17
N SER A 111 13.02 12.10 0.92
CA SER A 111 13.97 13.22 0.99
C SER A 111 14.21 13.91 -0.36
N GLY A 112 13.56 13.48 -1.44
CA GLY A 112 13.66 14.09 -2.76
C GLY A 112 12.54 15.10 -3.05
N HIS A 113 12.37 15.45 -4.33
CA HIS A 113 11.39 16.43 -4.75
C HIS A 113 9.98 15.82 -4.87
N LYS A 114 8.94 16.62 -4.66
CA LYS A 114 7.55 16.14 -4.84
C LYS A 114 7.26 15.68 -6.26
N ALA A 115 7.95 16.29 -7.23
CA ALA A 115 7.86 15.94 -8.64
C ALA A 115 8.66 14.68 -8.98
N ASP A 116 9.36 14.09 -8.00
CA ASP A 116 10.09 12.87 -8.24
C ASP A 116 9.12 11.75 -8.59
N ASN A 117 9.57 11.06 -9.62
CA ASN A 117 8.94 9.96 -10.29
C ASN A 117 8.72 8.77 -9.35
N ALA A 118 9.59 8.60 -8.36
CA ALA A 118 9.47 7.60 -7.29
C ALA A 118 9.83 8.22 -5.95
N TRP A 119 8.99 8.01 -4.93
CA TRP A 119 9.28 8.50 -3.58
C TRP A 119 9.82 7.37 -2.73
N HIS A 120 11.13 7.41 -2.50
CA HIS A 120 11.83 6.44 -1.66
C HIS A 120 11.70 6.82 -0.18
N HIS A 121 10.98 6.01 0.59
CA HIS A 121 10.84 6.14 2.03
C HIS A 121 11.75 5.13 2.72
N ARG A 122 12.72 5.60 3.52
CA ARG A 122 13.59 4.71 4.29
C ARG A 122 12.81 4.04 5.41
N LEU A 123 12.92 2.73 5.51
CA LEU A 123 12.35 1.93 6.59
C LEU A 123 13.44 1.63 7.62
N LEU A 124 13.23 2.05 8.85
CA LEU A 124 14.16 1.89 9.96
C LEU A 124 13.54 1.03 11.07
N SER A 125 14.38 0.30 11.80
CA SER A 125 14.00 -0.37 13.04
C SER A 125 13.75 0.65 14.16
N PRO A 126 13.18 0.24 15.31
CA PRO A 126 13.02 1.13 16.46
C PRO A 126 14.37 1.66 17.00
N SER A 127 15.46 0.92 16.81
CA SER A 127 16.84 1.34 17.15
C SER A 127 17.49 2.23 16.09
N GLY A 128 16.84 2.45 14.94
CA GLY A 128 17.33 3.30 13.85
C GLY A 128 18.14 2.56 12.78
N GLU A 129 18.26 1.23 12.86
CA GLU A 129 18.94 0.42 11.85
C GLU A 129 18.12 0.34 10.57
N ALA A 130 18.79 0.32 9.41
CA ALA A 130 18.09 0.24 8.12
C ALA A 130 17.49 -1.15 7.92
N LEU A 131 16.16 -1.22 7.81
CA LEU A 131 15.44 -2.46 7.47
C LEU A 131 15.21 -2.57 5.96
N GLY A 132 15.05 -1.45 5.26
CA GLY A 132 14.74 -1.44 3.84
C GLY A 132 14.26 -0.09 3.33
N VAL A 133 13.54 -0.13 2.21
CA VAL A 133 12.92 1.02 1.55
C VAL A 133 11.51 0.66 1.11
N LEU A 134 10.55 1.54 1.43
CA LEU A 134 9.21 1.53 0.84
C LEU A 134 9.17 2.62 -0.22
N THR A 135 9.09 2.23 -1.49
CA THR A 135 9.06 3.19 -2.60
C THR A 135 7.65 3.34 -3.12
N LEU A 136 7.12 4.56 -3.13
CA LEU A 136 5.86 4.86 -3.82
C LEU A 136 6.15 5.14 -5.30
N MET A 137 5.48 4.44 -6.20
CA MET A 137 5.50 4.72 -7.65
C MET A 137 4.41 5.75 -7.95
N THR A 138 4.79 6.95 -8.38
CA THR A 138 3.80 7.97 -8.76
C THR A 138 3.11 7.59 -10.07
N VAL A 139 1.97 8.22 -10.39
CA VAL A 139 1.21 7.88 -11.61
C VAL A 139 2.01 8.20 -12.89
N HIS A 140 3.00 9.10 -12.81
CA HIS A 140 3.86 9.50 -13.93
C HIS A 140 4.97 8.48 -14.25
N THR A 141 5.09 7.41 -13.47
CA THR A 141 6.14 6.38 -13.59
C THR A 141 5.59 4.96 -13.68
N GLY A 142 4.48 4.75 -14.41
CA GLY A 142 3.91 3.42 -14.59
C GLY A 142 4.98 2.32 -14.74
N TRP A 143 4.74 1.15 -14.14
CA TRP A 143 5.68 0.01 -14.07
C TRP A 143 6.29 -0.40 -15.42
N SER A 144 5.64 0.02 -16.50
CA SER A 144 6.18 0.44 -17.78
C SER A 144 5.12 1.41 -18.34
N ASP A 145 5.48 2.61 -18.80
CA ASP A 145 4.57 3.69 -19.21
C ASP A 145 3.20 3.23 -19.76
N ILE A 146 2.10 3.64 -19.13
CA ILE A 146 0.87 4.10 -19.81
C ILE A 146 0.38 3.24 -21.01
N GLU A 147 0.57 1.92 -21.03
CA GLU A 147 0.00 1.07 -22.11
C GLU A 147 -1.54 1.14 -22.15
N SER A 148 -2.16 1.72 -21.12
CA SER A 148 -3.60 1.90 -21.02
C SER A 148 -4.16 3.16 -21.70
N GLU A 149 -3.41 4.26 -21.92
CA GLU A 149 -4.01 5.45 -22.55
C GLU A 149 -4.33 5.23 -24.05
N ALA A 150 -3.56 4.39 -24.75
CA ALA A 150 -3.84 4.03 -26.15
C ALA A 150 -4.96 2.99 -26.28
N ILE A 151 -5.11 2.07 -25.32
CA ILE A 151 -6.15 1.02 -25.34
C ILE A 151 -7.51 1.58 -24.86
N GLN A 152 -7.54 2.59 -23.99
CA GLN A 152 -8.77 3.26 -23.58
C GLN A 152 -9.46 4.07 -24.70
N LEU A 153 -8.75 4.40 -25.78
CA LEU A 153 -9.35 5.02 -26.97
C LEU A 153 -10.12 4.02 -27.85
N LEU A 154 -9.87 2.72 -27.72
CA LEU A 154 -10.42 1.70 -28.62
C LEU A 154 -11.56 0.87 -28.01
N PHE A 155 -11.68 0.77 -26.68
CA PHE A 155 -12.75 -0.02 -26.06
C PHE A 155 -13.36 0.64 -24.81
N ASN A 156 -14.64 1.00 -24.95
CA ASN A 156 -15.61 1.41 -23.93
C ASN A 156 -15.54 2.85 -23.38
N ARG A 157 -16.50 3.65 -23.87
CA ARG A 157 -17.07 4.80 -23.14
C ARG A 157 -17.64 4.34 -21.78
N ASN A 158 -16.80 4.35 -20.74
CA ASN A 158 -17.24 4.68 -19.39
C ASN A 158 -16.77 6.11 -19.13
N VAL A 159 -17.73 7.03 -19.07
CA VAL A 159 -17.47 8.44 -18.82
C VAL A 159 -16.89 8.57 -17.41
N ALA A 160 -15.61 8.99 -17.32
CA ALA A 160 -14.83 9.30 -16.13
C ALA A 160 -14.28 8.12 -15.28
N THR A 161 -13.27 7.39 -15.79
CA THR A 161 -12.36 6.64 -14.90
C THR A 161 -11.48 7.62 -14.11
N LEU A 162 -11.76 7.81 -12.82
CA LEU A 162 -10.90 8.58 -11.92
C LEU A 162 -9.44 8.07 -12.01
N LYS A 163 -8.48 8.97 -12.21
CA LYS A 163 -7.04 8.63 -12.18
C LYS A 163 -6.70 7.98 -10.83
N ALA A 164 -5.98 6.87 -10.80
CA ALA A 164 -5.54 6.27 -9.52
C ALA A 164 -4.61 7.24 -8.77
N PRO A 165 -4.53 7.19 -7.43
CA PRO A 165 -3.66 8.08 -6.65
C PRO A 165 -2.16 7.82 -6.86
N SER A 166 -1.79 6.60 -7.27
CA SER A 166 -0.42 6.18 -7.54
C SER A 166 -0.42 5.00 -8.53
N ALA A 167 0.76 4.55 -8.97
CA ALA A 167 0.92 3.27 -9.67
C ALA A 167 1.08 2.08 -8.68
N GLY A 168 1.15 2.36 -7.38
CA GLY A 168 1.38 1.38 -6.34
C GLY A 168 2.64 1.65 -5.52
N ALA A 169 3.11 0.65 -4.80
CA ALA A 169 4.31 0.72 -3.97
C ALA A 169 5.23 -0.49 -4.19
N MET A 170 6.51 -0.33 -3.89
CA MET A 170 7.52 -1.38 -3.85
C MET A 170 8.15 -1.43 -2.47
N LEU A 171 8.10 -2.57 -1.81
CA LEU A 171 8.86 -2.81 -0.60
C LEU A 171 10.14 -3.57 -0.96
N THR A 172 11.27 -3.09 -0.45
CA THR A 172 12.57 -3.77 -0.54
C THR A 172 13.16 -3.84 0.86
N LEU A 173 13.39 -5.04 1.36
CA LEU A 173 13.93 -5.33 2.68
C LEU A 173 15.35 -5.89 2.55
N THR A 174 16.17 -5.61 3.55
CA THR A 174 17.54 -6.12 3.64
C THR A 174 17.59 -7.62 3.98
N ALA A 175 16.60 -8.12 4.72
CA ALA A 175 16.41 -9.51 5.10
C ALA A 175 14.92 -9.79 5.38
N PRO A 176 14.49 -11.06 5.43
CA PRO A 176 13.17 -11.43 5.93
C PRO A 176 12.92 -10.84 7.32
N VAL A 177 11.68 -10.42 7.59
CA VAL A 177 11.29 -9.76 8.84
C VAL A 177 10.42 -10.67 9.70
N HIS A 178 10.32 -10.32 10.99
CA HIS A 178 9.42 -11.01 11.90
C HIS A 178 7.96 -10.98 11.38
N PRO A 179 7.18 -12.09 11.49
CA PRO A 179 5.86 -12.20 10.88
C PRO A 179 4.90 -11.03 11.19
N GLN A 180 4.92 -10.56 12.43
CA GLN A 180 4.08 -9.43 12.85
C GLN A 180 4.42 -8.13 12.11
N LEU A 181 5.70 -7.81 11.95
CA LEU A 181 6.13 -6.68 11.14
C LEU A 181 5.79 -6.91 9.66
N GLY A 182 5.89 -8.16 9.19
CA GLY A 182 5.47 -8.54 7.84
C GLY A 182 4.02 -8.19 7.54
N ASP A 183 3.08 -8.54 8.42
CA ASP A 183 1.66 -8.22 8.25
C ASP A 183 1.42 -6.71 8.23
N VAL A 184 2.11 -5.95 9.09
CA VAL A 184 2.01 -4.49 9.12
C VAL A 184 2.62 -3.85 7.87
N LEU A 185 3.72 -4.39 7.35
CA LEU A 185 4.34 -3.93 6.11
C LEU A 185 3.50 -4.24 4.88
N ALA A 186 2.84 -5.41 4.83
CA ALA A 186 1.88 -5.74 3.78
C ALA A 186 0.73 -4.72 3.76
N ALA A 187 0.21 -4.35 4.93
CA ALA A 187 -0.79 -3.29 5.06
C ALA A 187 -0.23 -1.90 4.70
N ALA A 188 1.04 -1.62 5.01
CA ALA A 188 1.70 -0.37 4.63
C ALA A 188 1.85 -0.23 3.11
N CYS A 189 2.13 -1.32 2.39
CA CYS A 189 2.11 -1.33 0.93
C CYS A 189 0.73 -0.91 0.36
N VAL A 190 -0.36 -1.38 0.96
CA VAL A 190 -1.73 -0.99 0.57
C VAL A 190 -1.98 0.49 0.92
N ASP A 191 -1.68 0.89 2.15
CA ASP A 191 -1.89 2.25 2.67
C ASP A 191 -1.16 3.29 1.82
N PHE A 192 0.14 3.12 1.57
CA PHE A 192 0.93 4.06 0.78
C PHE A 192 0.47 4.11 -0.68
N SER A 193 0.04 2.98 -1.25
CA SER A 193 -0.48 2.94 -2.62
C SER A 193 -1.75 3.79 -2.77
N VAL A 194 -2.64 3.81 -1.77
CA VAL A 194 -3.95 4.46 -1.88
C VAL A 194 -4.02 5.83 -1.20
N LEU A 195 -3.16 6.09 -0.21
CA LEU A 195 -3.01 7.35 0.51
C LEU A 195 -1.51 7.70 0.57
N PRO A 196 -0.95 8.29 -0.52
CA PRO A 196 0.44 8.72 -0.55
C PRO A 196 0.81 9.60 0.65
N ARG A 197 1.59 9.06 1.60
CA ARG A 197 2.04 9.78 2.81
C ARG A 197 3.22 10.72 2.53
N GLY A 198 3.17 11.45 1.42
CA GLY A 198 4.31 12.17 0.83
C GLY A 198 5.04 13.13 1.76
N TYR A 199 4.35 13.66 2.75
CA TYR A 199 4.86 14.62 3.70
C TYR A 199 4.14 14.32 5.00
N ILE A 200 4.83 13.63 5.90
CA ILE A 200 4.42 13.67 7.30
C ILE A 200 5.19 14.87 7.83
N GLU A 201 4.51 16.01 7.88
CA GLU A 201 4.84 17.09 8.83
C GLU A 201 3.80 17.03 9.94
#